data_AF-A0A645BQ58-F1
#
_entry.id   AF-A0A645BQ58-F1
#
_cell.length_a   1.000
_cell.length_b   1.000
_cell.length_c   1.000
_cell.angle_alpha   90.00
_cell.angle_beta   90.00
_cell.angle_gamma   90.00
#
_symmetry.space_group_name_H-M   'P 1'
#
loop_
_entity.id
_entity.type
_entity.pdbx_description
1 polymer ?
#
loop_
_entity_poly.entity_id
_entity_poly.type
_entity_poly.pdbx_seq_one_letter_code
_entity_poly.pdbx_strand_id
1 'polypeptide(L)'
;MKKMDEMERNINLNAIKWSWFFTVIALFAWSIFEYMRTRQASVASCLLGMQLVIYFAAGQALKSRVGDERGLKYIVACLVFAALLLAFGALAYFFQQQ
;
A
#
# COMPACT_ATOMS: atom_id res chain seq x y z
N MET A 1 -2.96 34.52 -5.16
CA MET A 1 -3.61 33.41 -5.91
C MET A 1 -2.86 32.08 -5.78
N LYS A 2 -1.52 32.05 -5.72
CA LYS A 2 -0.67 30.83 -5.55
C LYS A 2 -1.04 29.86 -4.41
N LYS A 3 -1.64 30.34 -3.32
CA LYS A 3 -1.99 29.53 -2.13
C LYS A 3 -3.22 28.63 -2.35
N MET A 4 -4.06 28.97 -3.33
CA MET A 4 -5.29 28.23 -3.65
C MET A 4 -4.96 26.96 -4.43
N ASP A 5 -4.05 27.06 -5.41
CA ASP A 5 -3.55 25.90 -6.17
C ASP A 5 -2.79 24.89 -5.30
N GLU A 6 -2.09 25.36 -4.26
CA GLU A 6 -1.43 24.48 -3.27
C GLU A 6 -2.43 23.66 -2.45
N MET A 7 -3.58 24.24 -2.12
CA MET A 7 -4.64 23.54 -1.38
C MET A 7 -5.32 22.48 -2.25
N GLU A 8 -5.67 22.79 -3.48
CA GLU A 8 -6.28 21.82 -4.42
C GLU A 8 -5.33 20.65 -4.70
N ARG A 9 -4.03 20.93 -4.86
CA ARG A 9 -3.01 19.89 -5.04
C ARG A 9 -2.91 18.98 -3.83
N ASN A 10 -2.90 19.53 -2.61
CA ASN A 10 -2.86 18.73 -1.40
C ASN A 10 -4.11 17.85 -1.23
N ILE A 11 -5.29 18.36 -1.58
CA ILE A 11 -6.54 17.59 -1.57
C ILE A 11 -6.44 16.41 -2.54
N ASN A 12 -5.99 16.66 -3.78
CA ASN A 12 -5.87 15.62 -4.79
C ASN A 12 -4.84 14.54 -4.39
N LEU A 13 -3.70 14.96 -3.84
CA LEU A 13 -2.70 14.03 -3.30
C LEU A 13 -3.26 13.18 -2.15
N ASN A 14 -4.04 13.76 -1.25
CA ASN A 14 -4.67 12.99 -0.18
C ASN A 14 -5.71 12.01 -0.73
N ALA A 15 -6.53 12.43 -1.70
CA ALA A 15 -7.52 11.56 -2.34
C ALA A 15 -6.85 10.36 -3.03
N ILE A 16 -5.75 10.57 -3.74
CA ILE A 16 -4.98 9.49 -4.38
C ILE A 16 -4.43 8.52 -3.33
N LYS A 17 -3.91 9.02 -2.19
CA LYS A 17 -3.43 8.16 -1.09
C LYS A 17 -4.54 7.30 -0.50
N TRP A 18 -5.71 7.87 -0.24
CA TRP A 18 -6.87 7.14 0.27
C TRP A 18 -7.39 6.10 -0.73
N SER A 19 -7.42 6.44 -2.01
CA SER A 19 -7.79 5.51 -3.09
C SER A 19 -6.82 4.32 -3.20
N TRP A 20 -5.51 4.60 -3.11
CA TRP A 20 -4.49 3.55 -3.08
C TRP A 20 -4.64 2.64 -1.86
N PHE A 21 -4.84 3.23 -0.68
CA PHE A 21 -5.04 2.49 0.57
C PHE A 21 -6.27 1.56 0.50
N PHE A 22 -7.38 2.07 -0.02
CA PHE A 22 -8.57 1.27 -0.26
C PHE A 22 -8.31 0.10 -1.21
N THR A 23 -7.59 0.35 -2.31
CA THR A 23 -7.23 -0.69 -3.29
C THR A 23 -6.37 -1.79 -2.67
N VAL A 24 -5.41 -1.44 -1.81
CA VAL A 24 -4.55 -2.41 -1.10
C VAL A 24 -5.40 -3.29 -0.17
N ILE A 25 -6.32 -2.70 0.61
CA ILE A 25 -7.21 -3.47 1.50
C ILE A 25 -8.12 -4.39 0.70
N ALA A 26 -8.69 -3.91 -0.40
CA ALA A 26 -9.57 -4.71 -1.26
C ALA A 26 -8.82 -5.91 -1.87
N LEU A 27 -7.63 -5.69 -2.43
CA LEU A 27 -6.79 -6.75 -2.98
C LEU A 27 -6.33 -7.74 -1.90
N PHE A 28 -6.07 -7.26 -0.69
CA PHE A 28 -5.71 -8.10 0.44
C PHE A 28 -6.86 -9.01 0.86
N ALA A 29 -8.07 -8.46 1.04
CA ALA A 29 -9.27 -9.24 1.35
C ALA A 29 -9.57 -10.27 0.25
N TRP A 30 -9.44 -9.86 -1.02
CA TRP A 30 -9.61 -10.77 -2.15
C TRP A 30 -8.55 -11.89 -2.15
N SER A 31 -7.30 -11.56 -1.86
CA SER A 31 -6.22 -12.55 -1.80
C SER A 31 -6.45 -13.57 -0.70
N ILE A 32 -6.96 -13.17 0.48
CA ILE A 32 -7.32 -14.10 1.56
C ILE A 32 -8.48 -14.99 1.11
N PHE A 33 -9.50 -14.40 0.50
CA PHE A 33 -10.68 -15.13 0.03
C PHE A 33 -10.31 -16.20 -1.00
N GLU A 34 -9.50 -15.86 -2.00
CA GLU A 34 -8.98 -16.80 -3.00
C GLU A 34 -8.07 -17.85 -2.38
N TYR A 35 -7.25 -17.46 -1.38
CA TYR A 35 -6.39 -18.40 -0.68
C TYR A 35 -7.21 -19.46 0.09
N MET A 36 -8.30 -19.05 0.76
CA MET A 36 -9.22 -19.97 1.43
C MET A 36 -9.94 -20.91 0.46
N ARG A 37 -10.32 -20.42 -0.72
CA ARG A 37 -11.10 -21.19 -1.70
C ARG A 37 -10.27 -22.14 -2.54
N THR A 38 -9.10 -21.68 -2.99
CA THR A 38 -8.37 -22.33 -4.09
C THR A 38 -7.02 -22.87 -3.63
N ARG A 39 -6.52 -22.47 -2.44
CA ARG A 39 -5.17 -22.77 -1.89
C ARG A 39 -4.00 -22.43 -2.83
N GLN A 40 -4.25 -21.67 -3.88
CA GLN A 40 -3.25 -21.26 -4.87
C GLN A 40 -2.90 -19.78 -4.69
N ALA A 41 -1.70 -19.41 -5.13
CA ALA A 41 -1.29 -18.02 -5.18
C ALA A 41 -2.22 -17.25 -6.15
N SER A 42 -3.07 -16.40 -5.59
CA SER A 42 -4.04 -15.63 -6.36
C SER A 42 -3.36 -14.54 -7.19
N VAL A 43 -3.91 -14.23 -8.37
CA VAL A 43 -3.52 -13.05 -9.15
C VAL A 43 -3.54 -11.77 -8.30
N ALA A 44 -4.43 -11.71 -7.30
CA ALA A 44 -4.50 -10.61 -6.35
C ALA A 44 -3.22 -10.43 -5.51
N SER A 45 -2.56 -11.51 -5.08
CA SER A 45 -1.30 -11.39 -4.34
C SER A 45 -0.16 -10.89 -5.21
N CYS A 46 -0.12 -11.30 -6.48
CA CYS A 46 0.85 -10.80 -7.46
C CYS A 46 0.66 -9.30 -7.73
N LEU A 47 -0.59 -8.85 -7.94
CA LEU A 47 -0.95 -7.44 -8.12
C LEU A 47 -0.60 -6.60 -6.89
N LEU A 48 -0.87 -7.12 -5.68
CA LEU A 48 -0.53 -6.46 -4.42
C LEU A 48 0.99 -6.27 -4.29
N GLY A 49 1.77 -7.32 -4.59
CA GLY A 49 3.23 -7.24 -4.62
C GLY A 49 3.74 -6.19 -5.60
N MET A 50 3.20 -6.16 -6.82
CA MET A 50 3.60 -5.19 -7.83
C MET A 50 3.27 -3.75 -7.43
N GLN A 51 2.10 -3.50 -6.82
CA GLN A 51 1.73 -2.18 -6.31
C GLN A 51 2.67 -1.71 -5.19
N LEU A 52 3.10 -2.60 -4.28
CA LEU A 52 4.06 -2.26 -3.24
C LEU A 52 5.43 -1.89 -3.82
N VAL A 53 5.91 -2.62 -4.81
CA VAL A 53 7.19 -2.33 -5.49
C VAL A 53 7.13 -0.97 -6.18
N ILE A 54 6.05 -0.69 -6.93
CA ILE A 54 5.87 0.60 -7.61
C ILE A 54 5.78 1.74 -6.58
N TYR A 55 5.04 1.55 -5.49
CA TYR A 55 4.91 2.54 -4.42
C TYR A 55 6.26 2.84 -3.77
N PHE A 56 7.07 1.80 -3.49
CA PHE A 56 8.40 1.96 -2.93
C PHE A 56 9.36 2.66 -3.90
N ALA A 57 9.37 2.26 -5.16
CA ALA A 57 10.19 2.88 -6.20
C ALA A 57 9.83 4.37 -6.39
N ALA A 58 8.53 4.69 -6.46
CA ALA A 58 8.04 6.06 -6.55
C ALA A 58 8.40 6.87 -5.29
N GLY A 59 8.25 6.27 -4.10
CA GLY A 59 8.62 6.87 -2.82
C GLY A 59 10.11 7.21 -2.73
N GLN A 60 10.98 6.26 -3.11
CA GLN A 60 12.43 6.45 -3.12
C GLN A 60 12.85 7.50 -4.16
N ALA A 61 12.28 7.47 -5.36
CA ALA A 61 12.55 8.45 -6.41
C ALA A 61 12.14 9.86 -6.00
N LEU A 62 10.97 10.01 -5.38
CA LEU A 62 10.47 11.31 -4.91
C LEU A 62 11.31 11.83 -3.73
N LYS A 63 11.67 10.95 -2.80
CA LYS A 63 12.51 11.30 -1.65
C LYS A 63 13.92 11.70 -2.06
N SER A 64 14.51 11.01 -3.05
CA SER A 64 15.82 11.36 -3.61
C SER A 64 15.83 12.71 -4.33
N ARG A 65 14.68 13.19 -4.82
CA ARG A 65 14.55 14.48 -5.50
C ARG A 65 14.25 15.64 -4.56
N VAL A 66 13.55 15.37 -3.45
CA VAL A 66 12.99 16.43 -2.60
C VAL A 66 13.85 16.69 -1.36
N GLY A 67 14.71 15.76 -0.93
CA GLY A 67 15.62 15.99 0.22
C GLY A 67 14.90 16.25 1.55
N ASP A 68 13.59 16.02 1.61
CA ASP A 68 12.73 16.42 2.72
C ASP A 68 12.29 15.18 3.54
N GLU A 69 12.55 15.23 4.84
CA GLU A 69 12.36 14.13 5.79
C GLU A 69 10.90 13.90 6.18
N ARG A 70 10.00 14.84 5.88
CA ARG A 70 8.58 14.76 6.31
C ARG A 70 7.76 13.77 5.48
N GLY A 71 8.04 13.64 4.18
CA GLY A 71 7.41 12.63 3.33
C GLY A 71 7.75 11.20 3.76
N LEU A 72 8.92 11.03 4.38
CA LEU A 72 9.37 9.75 4.88
C LEU A 72 8.45 9.17 5.95
N LYS A 73 7.90 10.00 6.84
CA LYS A 73 7.05 9.52 7.94
C LYS A 73 5.76 8.87 7.41
N TYR A 74 5.18 9.43 6.36
CA TYR A 74 3.98 8.86 5.73
C TYR A 74 4.29 7.62 4.89
N ILE A 75 5.44 7.60 4.20
CA ILE A 75 5.91 6.41 3.46
C ILE A 75 6.23 5.26 4.42
N VAL A 76 6.89 5.56 5.54
CA VAL A 76 7.17 4.59 6.61
C VAL A 76 5.86 4.11 7.24
N ALA A 77 4.90 4.99 7.52
CA ALA A 77 3.59 4.57 8.01
C ALA A 77 2.86 3.64 7.03
N CYS A 78 2.89 3.93 5.72
CA CYS A 78 2.36 3.03 4.69
C CYS A 78 3.11 1.70 4.62
N LEU A 79 4.44 1.72 4.70
CA LEU A 79 5.27 0.51 4.73
C LEU A 79 5.01 -0.35 5.98
N VAL A 80 4.87 0.29 7.14
CA VAL A 80 4.56 -0.38 8.40
C VAL A 80 3.15 -0.97 8.35
N PHE A 81 2.18 -0.24 7.78
CA PHE A 81 0.83 -0.76 7.59
C PHE A 81 0.78 -1.92 6.58
N ALA A 82 1.52 -1.82 5.48
CA ALA A 82 1.69 -2.90 4.53
C ALA A 82 2.38 -4.12 5.15
N ALA A 83 3.43 -3.92 5.94
CA ALA A 83 4.13 -4.98 6.67
C ALA A 83 3.23 -5.63 7.72
N LEU A 84 2.39 -4.86 8.42
CA LEU A 84 1.38 -5.36 9.34
C LEU A 84 0.34 -6.22 8.61
N LEU A 85 -0.16 -5.77 7.46
CA LEU A 85 -1.09 -6.56 6.65
C LEU A 85 -0.44 -7.88 6.17
N LEU A 86 0.81 -7.83 5.70
CA LEU A 86 1.55 -9.03 5.31
C LEU A 86 1.78 -9.97 6.49
N ALA A 87 2.14 -9.45 7.66
CA ALA A 87 2.29 -10.25 8.87
C ALA A 87 0.97 -10.88 9.32
N PHE A 88 -0.14 -10.15 9.20
CA PHE A 88 -1.48 -10.65 9.53
C PHE A 88 -1.93 -11.74 8.54
N GLY A 89 -1.67 -11.55 7.25
CA GLY A 89 -1.93 -12.56 6.22
C GLY A 89 -1.08 -13.81 6.40
N ALA A 90 0.21 -13.66 6.77
CA ALA A 90 1.10 -14.76 7.08
C ALA A 90 0.67 -15.51 8.35
N LEU A 91 0.24 -14.81 9.40
CA LEU A 91 -0.32 -15.42 10.61
C LEU A 91 -1.58 -16.22 10.31
N ALA A 92 -2.48 -15.67 9.48
CA ALA A 92 -3.67 -16.40 9.03
C ALA A 92 -3.30 -17.66 8.22
N TYR A 93 -2.27 -17.58 7.38
CA TYR A 93 -1.72 -18.74 6.66
C TYR A 93 -1.19 -19.81 7.62
N PHE A 94 -0.43 -19.42 8.65
CA PHE A 94 0.13 -20.35 9.65
C PHE A 94 -0.94 -21.00 10.51
N PHE A 95 -1.95 -20.24 10.96
CA PHE A 95 -3.07 -20.79 11.73
C PHE A 95 -3.92 -21.80 10.96
N GLN A 96 -3.90 -21.74 9.63
CA GLN A 96 -4.68 -22.62 8.76
C GLN A 96 -3.93 -23.92 8.37
N GLN A 97 -2.65 -24.05 8.74
CA GLN A 97 -1.89 -25.30 8.60
C GLN A 97 -1.93 -26.21 9.84
N GLN A 98 -2.41 -25.70 10.99
CA GLN A 98 -2.67 -26.51 12.20
C GLN A 98 -4.03 -27.20 12.11
#